data_AF-A0A9E0KIP1-F1
#
_entry.id   AF-A0A9E0KIP1-F1
#
_cell.length_a   1.000
_cell.length_b   1.000
_cell.length_c   1.000
_cell.angle_alpha   90.00
_cell.angle_beta   90.00
_cell.angle_gamma   90.00
#
_symmetry.space_group_name_H-M   'P 1'
#
loop_
_entity.id
_entity.type
_entity.pdbx_description
1 polymer ?
#
loop_
_entity_poly.entity_id
_entity_poly.type
_entity_poly.pdbx_seq_one_letter_code
_entity_poly.pdbx_strand_id
1 'polypeptide(L)'
;TQPIVIGRHAFGDQYKATDVVIKGKGKLTMSFTNENGETTQWDVYDFEGDGVAMCMYNTDDSIYGFARSSFQMALNKKWPLYLSTKNTILKAYDGRFKDIFQDVYEKEFKADFQANGLVYEHRLIDDMVAAALKWNGGFVWACKNYDGDVQSDTVAQGFGSLGLMSSVLVTPDGKTVEAEAAHGTVTRHYRQHQQGKETSTNPIASIFAWTRGLAHRGKLDNNQALVNFCATLEKVCVETVESGKMTKDLAILVSGDNVSRKDYLSTQEFLAAIKENLDKALA
;
A
#
# COMPACT_ATOMS: atom_id res chain seq x y z
N THR A 1 0.72 -16.00 12.09
CA THR A 1 0.22 -14.66 11.78
C THR A 1 -0.41 -14.67 10.40
N GLN A 2 -1.59 -14.07 10.23
CA GLN A 2 -2.25 -13.91 8.93
C GLN A 2 -1.78 -12.61 8.26
N PRO A 3 -1.86 -12.45 6.92
CA PRO A 3 -1.46 -11.21 6.26
C PRO A 3 -2.33 -10.01 6.67
N ILE A 4 -1.79 -8.80 6.52
CA ILE A 4 -2.55 -7.54 6.60
C ILE A 4 -2.60 -6.95 5.19
N VAL A 5 -3.77 -6.51 4.75
CA VAL A 5 -3.92 -5.79 3.47
C VAL A 5 -4.10 -4.31 3.75
N ILE A 6 -3.16 -3.49 3.30
CA ILE A 6 -3.31 -2.02 3.31
C ILE A 6 -4.02 -1.60 2.02
N GLY A 7 -5.18 -0.97 2.16
CA GLY A 7 -5.85 -0.25 1.07
C GLY A 7 -5.47 1.23 1.15
N ARG A 8 -4.57 1.70 0.29
CA ARG A 8 -4.13 3.10 0.25
C ARG A 8 -5.04 3.93 -0.66
N HIS A 9 -5.55 5.06 -0.16
CA HIS A 9 -6.24 6.05 -0.99
C HIS A 9 -5.24 6.86 -1.85
N ALA A 10 -4.94 6.40 -3.06
CA ALA A 10 -3.93 7.00 -3.93
C ALA A 10 -4.40 8.28 -4.67
N PHE A 11 -5.03 9.23 -3.96
CA PHE A 11 -5.46 10.51 -4.52
C PHE A 11 -5.46 11.63 -3.47
N GLY A 12 -5.09 12.85 -3.90
CA GLY A 12 -5.21 14.05 -3.09
C GLY A 12 -4.26 14.08 -1.89
N ASP A 13 -4.67 14.80 -0.85
CA ASP A 13 -3.93 15.01 0.39
C ASP A 13 -2.51 15.56 0.10
N GLN A 14 -1.49 15.14 0.88
CA GLN A 14 -0.11 15.62 0.75
C GLN A 14 0.48 15.44 -0.66
N TYR A 15 -0.01 14.46 -1.43
CA TYR A 15 0.54 14.10 -2.75
C TYR A 15 0.03 15.00 -3.88
N LYS A 16 -0.92 15.90 -3.58
CA LYS A 16 -1.38 16.98 -4.47
C LYS A 16 -1.49 18.31 -3.72
N ALA A 17 -0.68 18.47 -2.68
CA ALA A 17 -0.62 19.69 -1.91
C ALA A 17 0.17 20.77 -2.66
N THR A 18 -0.10 22.02 -2.30
CA THR A 18 0.75 23.16 -2.64
C THR A 18 1.37 23.68 -1.35
N ASP A 19 2.69 23.76 -1.30
CA ASP A 19 3.45 24.21 -0.14
C ASP A 19 4.46 25.31 -0.50
N VAL A 20 4.72 26.20 0.47
CA VAL A 20 5.60 27.36 0.29
C VAL A 20 6.38 27.69 1.56
N VAL A 21 7.57 28.24 1.39
CA VAL A 21 8.34 28.88 2.47
C VAL A 21 7.87 30.32 2.63
N ILE A 22 7.48 30.69 3.84
CA ILE A 22 7.06 32.05 4.21
C ILE A 22 8.27 32.80 4.77
N LYS A 23 8.46 34.05 4.34
CA LYS A 23 9.56 34.92 4.77
C LYS A 23 9.03 36.18 5.45
N GLY A 24 9.53 36.46 6.64
CA GLY A 24 9.10 37.59 7.46
C GLY A 24 7.71 37.44 8.08
N LYS A 25 7.23 38.52 8.70
CA LYS A 25 5.93 38.55 9.38
C LYS A 25 4.78 38.71 8.39
N GLY A 26 3.62 38.12 8.66
CA GLY A 26 2.44 38.30 7.81
C GLY A 26 1.27 37.40 8.17
N LYS A 27 0.07 37.73 7.67
CA LYS A 27 -1.15 36.95 7.89
C LYS A 27 -1.36 35.94 6.76
N LEU A 28 -1.53 34.67 7.12
CA LEU A 28 -1.91 33.60 6.20
C LEU A 28 -3.41 33.35 6.28
N THR A 29 -4.06 33.39 5.13
CA THR A 29 -5.49 33.08 4.97
C THR A 29 -5.67 31.99 3.92
N MET A 30 -6.79 31.26 4.03
CA MET A 30 -7.28 30.33 3.02
C MET A 30 -8.58 30.89 2.47
N SER A 31 -8.77 30.87 1.15
CA SER A 31 -10.01 31.33 0.54
C SER A 31 -10.52 30.36 -0.52
N PHE A 32 -11.84 30.32 -0.67
CA PHE A 32 -12.54 29.55 -1.68
C PHE A 32 -13.55 30.45 -2.38
N THR A 33 -13.45 30.53 -3.71
CA THR A 33 -14.42 31.27 -4.54
C THR A 33 -15.22 30.26 -5.33
N ASN A 34 -16.55 30.26 -5.15
CA ASN A 34 -17.42 29.35 -5.87
C ASN A 34 -17.67 29.81 -7.32
N GLU A 35 -18.36 28.99 -8.11
CA GLU A 35 -18.66 29.29 -9.52
C GLU A 35 -19.52 30.54 -9.72
N ASN A 36 -20.25 30.97 -8.69
CA ASN A 36 -21.03 32.21 -8.70
C ASN A 36 -20.20 33.45 -8.36
N GLY A 37 -18.91 33.29 -8.07
CA GLY A 37 -18.00 34.37 -7.68
C GLY A 37 -18.06 34.75 -6.21
N GLU A 38 -18.77 34.00 -5.37
CA GLU A 38 -18.83 34.25 -3.93
C GLU A 38 -17.57 33.69 -3.25
N THR A 39 -16.83 34.55 -2.54
CA THR A 39 -15.60 34.18 -1.83
C THR A 39 -15.86 33.99 -0.34
N THR A 40 -15.45 32.83 0.19
CA THR A 40 -15.31 32.59 1.63
C THR A 40 -13.82 32.61 2.00
N GLN A 41 -13.48 33.19 3.15
CA GLN A 41 -12.11 33.26 3.65
C GLN A 41 -12.03 32.80 5.11
N TRP A 42 -10.98 32.06 5.43
CA TRP A 42 -10.64 31.59 6.77
C TRP A 42 -9.23 32.05 7.13
N ASP A 43 -9.06 32.54 8.36
CA ASP A 43 -7.75 32.86 8.91
C ASP A 43 -7.05 31.57 9.34
N VAL A 44 -5.80 31.40 8.92
CA VAL A 44 -5.01 30.19 9.21
C VAL A 44 -3.99 30.48 10.30
N TYR A 45 -3.15 31.50 10.12
CA TYR A 45 -2.09 31.84 11.09
C TYR A 45 -1.53 33.25 10.88
N ASP A 46 -1.10 33.90 11.96
CA ASP A 46 -0.34 35.15 11.93
C ASP A 46 1.16 34.85 12.17
N PHE A 47 1.96 34.91 11.10
CA PHE A 47 3.40 34.69 11.15
C PHE A 47 4.12 35.85 11.82
N GLU A 48 4.93 35.53 12.84
CA GLU A 48 5.83 36.46 13.54
C GLU A 48 7.27 36.40 13.02
N GLY A 49 7.53 35.62 11.97
CA GLY A 49 8.82 35.42 11.33
C GLY A 49 8.76 34.35 10.25
N ASP A 50 9.91 33.88 9.78
CA ASP A 50 10.01 32.84 8.75
C ASP A 50 9.28 31.54 9.16
N GLY A 51 8.70 30.85 8.17
CA GLY A 51 8.03 29.57 8.39
C GLY A 51 7.65 28.85 7.09
N VAL A 52 6.68 27.95 7.18
CA VAL A 52 6.16 27.20 6.02
C VAL A 52 4.64 27.11 6.11
N ALA A 53 4.00 27.01 4.95
CA ALA A 53 2.55 26.85 4.84
C ALA A 53 2.24 25.82 3.75
N MET A 54 1.11 25.11 3.90
CA MET A 54 0.63 24.20 2.88
C MET A 54 -0.90 24.17 2.84
N CYS A 55 -1.44 23.81 1.67
CA CYS A 55 -2.85 23.52 1.47
C CYS A 55 -2.99 22.20 0.71
N MET A 56 -3.96 21.38 1.10
CA MET A 56 -4.28 20.11 0.46
C MET A 56 -5.80 19.92 0.34
N TYR A 57 -6.22 19.02 -0.54
CA TYR A 57 -7.62 18.74 -0.79
C TYR A 57 -7.87 17.27 -1.11
N ASN A 58 -9.13 16.89 -0.99
CA ASN A 58 -9.66 15.64 -1.52
C ASN A 58 -11.07 15.89 -2.09
N THR A 59 -11.65 14.90 -2.76
CA THR A 59 -12.99 15.01 -3.35
C THR A 59 -13.87 13.86 -2.89
N ASP A 60 -15.17 14.15 -2.70
CA ASP A 60 -16.14 13.13 -2.30
C ASP A 60 -16.15 11.95 -3.27
N ASP A 61 -16.16 12.20 -4.59
CA ASP A 61 -16.13 11.16 -5.62
C ASP A 61 -14.95 10.18 -5.43
N SER A 62 -13.78 10.72 -5.12
CA SER A 62 -12.57 9.93 -4.88
C SER A 62 -12.68 9.09 -3.60
N ILE A 63 -13.22 9.67 -2.53
CA ILE A 63 -13.43 9.00 -1.24
C ILE A 63 -14.51 7.90 -1.36
N TYR A 64 -15.61 8.15 -2.09
CA TYR A 64 -16.64 7.14 -2.37
C TYR A 64 -16.07 5.97 -3.16
N GLY A 65 -15.26 6.24 -4.19
CA GLY A 65 -14.56 5.19 -4.95
C GLY A 65 -13.64 4.36 -4.05
N PHE A 66 -12.85 5.02 -3.21
CA PHE A 66 -11.96 4.36 -2.25
C PHE A 66 -12.71 3.50 -1.23
N ALA A 67 -13.83 3.99 -0.69
CA ALA A 67 -14.69 3.24 0.22
C ALA A 67 -15.19 1.95 -0.42
N ARG A 68 -15.81 2.05 -1.60
CA ARG A 68 -16.35 0.89 -2.33
C ARG A 68 -15.28 -0.15 -2.63
N SER A 69 -14.11 0.26 -3.12
CA SER A 69 -12.99 -0.66 -3.36
C SER A 69 -12.52 -1.36 -2.09
N SER A 70 -12.48 -0.65 -0.96
CA SER A 70 -12.09 -1.22 0.33
C SER A 70 -13.09 -2.26 0.84
N PHE A 71 -14.40 -1.98 0.76
CA PHE A 71 -15.46 -2.93 1.13
C PHE A 71 -15.47 -4.17 0.22
N GLN A 72 -15.33 -3.99 -1.09
CA GLN A 72 -15.25 -5.10 -2.04
C GLN A 72 -14.02 -5.99 -1.77
N MET A 73 -12.86 -5.39 -1.49
CA MET A 73 -11.66 -6.15 -1.11
C MET A 73 -11.89 -6.98 0.14
N ALA A 74 -12.49 -6.39 1.18
CA ALA A 74 -12.81 -7.08 2.42
C ALA A 74 -13.79 -8.26 2.21
N LEU A 75 -14.84 -8.09 1.40
CA LEU A 75 -15.75 -9.18 1.02
C LEU A 75 -15.04 -10.29 0.25
N ASN A 76 -14.22 -9.93 -0.75
CA ASN A 76 -13.47 -10.90 -1.56
C ASN A 76 -12.50 -11.72 -0.69
N LYS A 77 -11.88 -11.10 0.31
CA LYS A 77 -11.01 -11.78 1.29
C LYS A 77 -11.77 -12.48 2.40
N LYS A 78 -13.05 -12.17 2.58
CA LYS A 78 -13.86 -12.55 3.75
C LYS A 78 -13.20 -12.11 5.06
N TRP A 79 -12.68 -10.88 5.09
CA TRP A 79 -11.98 -10.29 6.22
C TRP A 79 -12.68 -9.02 6.71
N PRO A 80 -12.55 -8.66 8.00
CA PRO A 80 -13.04 -7.38 8.50
C PRO A 80 -12.29 -6.19 7.87
N LEU A 81 -12.96 -5.03 7.86
CA LEU A 81 -12.43 -3.78 7.31
C LEU A 81 -12.31 -2.72 8.41
N TYR A 82 -11.16 -2.05 8.44
CA TYR A 82 -10.91 -0.92 9.33
C TYR A 82 -10.49 0.32 8.54
N LEU A 83 -11.20 1.44 8.72
CA LEU A 83 -10.77 2.76 8.24
C LEU A 83 -10.09 3.50 9.39
N SER A 84 -8.90 4.06 9.16
CA SER A 84 -8.24 4.93 10.13
C SER A 84 -8.18 6.39 9.70
N THR A 85 -8.53 7.31 10.62
CA THR A 85 -8.36 8.76 10.42
C THR A 85 -7.97 9.48 11.71
N LYS A 86 -7.76 10.80 11.68
CA LYS A 86 -7.61 11.66 12.86
C LYS A 86 -8.75 12.69 12.96
N ASN A 87 -10.00 12.24 12.78
CA ASN A 87 -11.19 13.10 12.77
C ASN A 87 -11.49 13.85 14.08
N THR A 88 -10.87 13.50 15.21
CA THR A 88 -10.96 14.30 16.43
C THR A 88 -10.26 15.65 16.30
N ILE A 89 -9.20 15.70 15.48
CA ILE A 89 -8.40 16.89 15.16
C ILE A 89 -8.89 17.52 13.85
N LEU A 90 -8.88 16.75 12.76
CA LEU A 90 -9.35 17.20 11.44
C LEU A 90 -10.86 16.95 11.29
N LYS A 91 -11.65 17.66 12.09
CA LYS A 91 -13.09 17.43 12.26
C LYS A 91 -13.87 17.42 10.95
N ALA A 92 -13.61 18.38 10.06
CA ALA A 92 -14.26 18.45 8.75
C ALA A 92 -13.61 17.49 7.75
N TYR A 93 -12.30 17.60 7.54
CA TYR A 93 -11.57 16.86 6.49
C TYR A 93 -11.62 15.34 6.72
N ASP A 94 -11.18 14.86 7.87
CA ASP A 94 -11.18 13.43 8.21
C ASP A 94 -12.56 12.95 8.66
N GLY A 95 -13.42 13.86 9.13
CA GLY A 95 -14.83 13.60 9.34
C GLY A 95 -15.51 13.18 8.03
N ARG A 96 -15.19 13.85 6.91
CA ARG A 96 -15.77 13.52 5.60
C ARG A 96 -15.45 12.09 5.15
N PHE A 97 -14.21 11.62 5.36
CA PHE A 97 -13.84 10.22 5.10
C PHE A 97 -14.67 9.25 5.94
N LYS A 98 -14.78 9.50 7.25
CA LYS A 98 -15.57 8.68 8.16
C LYS A 98 -17.03 8.61 7.73
N ASP A 99 -17.63 9.77 7.45
CA ASP A 99 -19.04 9.88 7.11
C ASP A 99 -19.34 9.20 5.78
N ILE A 100 -18.50 9.37 4.76
CA ILE A 100 -18.67 8.71 3.45
C ILE A 100 -18.53 7.19 3.58
N PHE A 101 -17.52 6.68 4.30
CA PHE A 101 -17.40 5.23 4.50
C PHE A 101 -18.59 4.65 5.26
N GLN A 102 -19.10 5.37 6.27
CA GLN A 102 -20.30 4.94 7.00
C GLN A 102 -21.53 4.92 6.09
N ASP A 103 -21.70 5.94 5.24
CA ASP A 103 -22.80 6.03 4.28
C ASP A 103 -22.77 4.87 3.26
N VAL A 104 -21.59 4.58 2.70
CA VAL A 104 -21.36 3.46 1.77
C VAL A 104 -21.62 2.12 2.46
N TYR A 105 -21.13 1.94 3.68
CA TYR A 105 -21.38 0.70 4.43
C TYR A 105 -22.88 0.46 4.64
N GLU A 106 -23.59 1.44 5.20
CA GLU A 106 -25.01 1.32 5.54
C GLU A 106 -25.89 1.09 4.29
N LYS A 107 -25.60 1.80 3.19
CA LYS A 107 -26.41 1.73 1.97
C LYS A 107 -26.08 0.56 1.06
N GLU A 108 -24.80 0.18 0.95
CA GLU A 108 -24.34 -0.71 -0.12
C GLU A 108 -23.80 -2.05 0.38
N PHE A 109 -23.21 -2.14 1.58
CA PHE A 109 -22.42 -3.32 1.98
C PHE A 109 -22.86 -4.01 3.28
N LYS A 110 -23.69 -3.37 4.11
CA LYS A 110 -24.07 -3.88 5.44
C LYS A 110 -24.68 -5.28 5.40
N ALA A 111 -25.60 -5.52 4.46
CA ALA A 111 -26.26 -6.82 4.33
C ALA A 111 -25.26 -7.94 4.01
N ASP A 112 -24.37 -7.72 3.04
CA ASP A 112 -23.36 -8.70 2.63
C ASP A 112 -22.31 -8.94 3.73
N PHE A 113 -21.90 -7.88 4.44
CA PHE A 113 -20.98 -8.00 5.58
C PHE A 113 -21.61 -8.84 6.69
N GLN A 114 -22.87 -8.57 7.06
CA GLN A 114 -23.58 -9.34 8.08
C GLN A 114 -23.76 -10.81 7.67
N ALA A 115 -24.13 -11.07 6.41
CA ALA A 115 -24.28 -12.42 5.87
C ALA A 115 -22.98 -13.25 5.92
N ASN A 116 -21.82 -12.58 5.83
CA ASN A 116 -20.50 -13.21 5.90
C ASN A 116 -19.87 -13.13 7.31
N GLY A 117 -20.57 -12.58 8.31
CA GLY A 117 -20.04 -12.41 9.67
C GLY A 117 -18.86 -11.43 9.77
N LEU A 118 -18.77 -10.48 8.84
CA LEU A 118 -17.70 -9.48 8.78
C LEU A 118 -18.10 -8.20 9.50
N VAL A 119 -17.09 -7.44 9.95
CA VAL A 119 -17.28 -6.14 10.60
C VAL A 119 -16.57 -5.04 9.82
N TYR A 120 -17.17 -3.85 9.87
CA TYR A 120 -16.54 -2.60 9.47
C TYR A 120 -16.47 -1.69 10.70
N GLU A 121 -15.31 -1.07 10.92
CA GLU A 121 -15.12 -0.10 11.99
C GLU A 121 -14.24 1.07 11.55
N HIS A 122 -14.65 2.29 11.91
CA HIS A 122 -13.77 3.46 11.88
C HIS A 122 -13.01 3.55 13.20
N ARG A 123 -11.68 3.73 13.11
CA ARG A 123 -10.79 3.93 14.27
C ARG A 123 -9.97 5.19 14.13
N LEU A 124 -9.57 5.75 15.27
CA LEU A 124 -8.52 6.77 15.26
C LEU A 124 -7.18 6.11 14.89
N ILE A 125 -6.39 6.78 14.07
CA ILE A 125 -5.13 6.21 13.52
C ILE A 125 -4.17 5.73 14.60
N ASP A 126 -4.08 6.43 15.73
CA ASP A 126 -3.26 6.07 16.89
C ASP A 126 -3.74 4.81 17.62
N ASP A 127 -5.06 4.60 17.72
CA ASP A 127 -5.61 3.34 18.22
C ASP A 127 -5.43 2.20 17.20
N MET A 128 -5.63 2.49 15.91
CA MET A 128 -5.51 1.50 14.84
C MET A 128 -4.09 0.92 14.74
N VAL A 129 -3.05 1.75 14.79
CA VAL A 129 -1.65 1.27 14.77
C VAL A 129 -1.36 0.40 16.00
N ALA A 130 -1.87 0.77 17.18
CA ALA A 130 -1.68 0.00 18.40
C ALA A 130 -2.43 -1.35 18.37
N ALA A 131 -3.62 -1.37 17.77
CA ALA A 131 -4.40 -2.58 17.54
C ALA A 131 -3.71 -3.51 16.55
N ALA A 132 -3.25 -2.98 15.41
CA ALA A 132 -2.56 -3.74 14.36
C ALA A 132 -1.30 -4.47 14.89
N LEU A 133 -0.55 -3.84 15.81
CA LEU A 133 0.62 -4.47 16.46
C LEU A 133 0.25 -5.63 17.39
N LYS A 134 -0.97 -5.65 17.95
CA LYS A 134 -1.43 -6.68 18.90
C LYS A 134 -2.23 -7.80 18.25
N TRP A 135 -2.85 -7.53 17.10
CA TRP A 135 -3.68 -8.49 16.39
C TRP A 135 -2.85 -9.49 15.57
N ASN A 136 -3.46 -10.64 15.26
CA ASN A 136 -2.81 -11.72 14.50
C ASN A 136 -2.92 -11.54 12.98
N GLY A 137 -3.19 -10.33 12.49
CA GLY A 137 -3.51 -10.03 11.08
C GLY A 137 -4.89 -10.51 10.64
N GLY A 138 -5.10 -10.66 9.33
CA GLY A 138 -6.35 -11.17 8.76
C GLY A 138 -7.42 -10.09 8.61
N PHE A 139 -7.04 -8.86 8.27
CA PHE A 139 -7.94 -7.72 8.08
C PHE A 139 -7.49 -6.85 6.92
N VAL A 140 -8.45 -6.10 6.36
CA VAL A 140 -8.19 -5.00 5.43
C VAL A 140 -8.14 -3.70 6.23
N TRP A 141 -7.11 -2.90 5.99
CA TRP A 141 -6.93 -1.59 6.61
C TRP A 141 -6.96 -0.52 5.52
N ALA A 142 -8.08 0.18 5.43
CA ALA A 142 -8.21 1.36 4.58
C ALA A 142 -7.48 2.55 5.23
N CYS A 143 -6.42 2.98 4.57
CA CYS A 143 -5.60 4.11 4.97
C CYS A 143 -5.79 5.29 4.02
N LYS A 144 -5.80 6.51 4.58
CA LYS A 144 -5.61 7.73 3.79
C LYS A 144 -4.26 7.69 3.06
N ASN A 145 -4.06 8.59 2.10
CA ASN A 145 -2.93 8.51 1.18
C ASN A 145 -1.58 8.38 1.90
N TYR A 146 -1.30 9.29 2.82
CA TYR A 146 -0.04 9.32 3.59
C TYR A 146 0.07 8.15 4.58
N ASP A 147 -1.00 7.85 5.32
CA ASP A 147 -1.01 6.73 6.25
C ASP A 147 -0.75 5.40 5.52
N GLY A 148 -1.31 5.25 4.32
CA GLY A 148 -1.18 4.04 3.51
C GLY A 148 0.25 3.83 3.05
N ASP A 149 0.93 4.90 2.63
CA ASP A 149 2.35 4.89 2.23
C ASP A 149 3.26 4.47 3.39
N VAL A 150 3.10 5.08 4.57
CA VAL A 150 3.95 4.78 5.73
C VAL A 150 3.64 3.40 6.33
N GLN A 151 2.36 3.05 6.44
CA GLN A 151 1.96 1.79 7.07
C GLN A 151 2.16 0.58 6.15
N SER A 152 2.12 0.74 4.82
CA SER A 152 2.50 -0.36 3.91
C SER A 152 3.95 -0.79 4.15
N ASP A 153 4.87 0.16 4.28
CA ASP A 153 6.28 -0.13 4.55
C ASP A 153 6.47 -0.79 5.92
N THR A 154 5.75 -0.31 6.93
CA THR A 154 5.78 -0.87 8.29
C THR A 154 5.28 -2.32 8.30
N VAL A 155 4.17 -2.60 7.61
CA VAL A 155 3.63 -3.96 7.45
C VAL A 155 4.62 -4.82 6.66
N ALA A 156 5.13 -4.35 5.52
CA ALA A 156 6.08 -5.11 4.72
C ALA A 156 7.31 -5.55 5.53
N GLN A 157 7.88 -4.60 6.29
CA GLN A 157 9.04 -4.87 7.13
C GLN A 157 8.69 -5.78 8.33
N GLY A 158 7.50 -5.61 8.92
CA GLY A 158 7.00 -6.46 10.01
C GLY A 158 6.72 -7.91 9.59
N PHE A 159 6.40 -8.13 8.31
CA PHE A 159 6.29 -9.46 7.70
C PHE A 159 7.62 -9.97 7.10
N GLY A 160 8.71 -9.23 7.31
CA GLY A 160 10.08 -9.68 7.04
C GLY A 160 10.87 -8.73 6.17
N SER A 161 10.40 -8.47 4.95
CA SER A 161 11.13 -7.65 3.98
C SER A 161 10.18 -6.93 3.03
N LEU A 162 10.52 -5.69 2.69
CA LEU A 162 9.91 -4.94 1.60
C LEU A 162 9.92 -5.71 0.27
N GLY A 163 10.90 -6.60 0.06
CA GLY A 163 10.98 -7.48 -1.11
C GLY A 163 9.89 -8.55 -1.18
N LEU A 164 9.08 -8.73 -0.13
CA LEU A 164 7.99 -9.72 -0.05
C LEU A 164 6.59 -9.10 -0.17
N MET A 165 6.47 -7.79 -0.43
CA MET A 165 5.18 -7.11 -0.55
C MET A 165 4.82 -6.84 -2.02
N SER A 166 3.62 -7.26 -2.42
CA SER A 166 3.00 -6.87 -3.70
C SER A 166 2.17 -5.59 -3.53
N SER A 167 2.19 -4.69 -4.50
CA SER A 167 1.29 -3.53 -4.59
C SER A 167 0.47 -3.62 -5.88
N VAL A 168 -0.85 -3.37 -5.77
CA VAL A 168 -1.76 -3.31 -6.91
C VAL A 168 -2.74 -2.16 -6.71
N LEU A 169 -2.66 -1.15 -7.55
CA LEU A 169 -3.66 -0.10 -7.65
C LEU A 169 -4.83 -0.59 -8.52
N VAL A 170 -6.03 -0.49 -7.99
CA VAL A 170 -7.28 -0.83 -8.70
C VAL A 170 -8.10 0.43 -8.88
N THR A 171 -8.45 0.74 -10.13
CA THR A 171 -9.29 1.91 -10.42
C THR A 171 -10.77 1.62 -10.16
N PRO A 172 -11.61 2.66 -9.99
CA PRO A 172 -13.04 2.49 -9.71
C PRO A 172 -13.86 1.77 -10.79
N ASP A 173 -13.34 1.65 -12.02
CA ASP A 173 -13.99 0.92 -13.12
C ASP A 173 -14.02 -0.62 -12.89
N GLY A 174 -13.31 -1.11 -11.87
CA GLY A 174 -13.18 -2.54 -11.54
C GLY A 174 -12.42 -3.34 -12.60
N LYS A 175 -11.75 -2.68 -13.55
CA LYS A 175 -11.10 -3.29 -14.71
C LYS A 175 -9.66 -2.86 -14.89
N THR A 176 -9.32 -1.60 -14.63
CA THR A 176 -7.95 -1.12 -14.83
C THR A 176 -7.15 -1.34 -13.55
N VAL A 177 -5.97 -1.95 -13.71
CA VAL A 177 -5.04 -2.18 -12.61
C VAL A 177 -3.65 -1.72 -13.00
N GLU A 178 -2.93 -1.23 -12.02
CA GLU A 178 -1.50 -0.99 -12.08
C GLU A 178 -0.86 -1.85 -10.99
N ALA A 179 0.21 -2.57 -11.32
CA ALA A 179 0.85 -3.52 -10.42
C ALA A 179 2.33 -3.17 -10.33
N GLU A 180 2.81 -2.96 -9.10
CA GLU A 180 4.16 -2.52 -8.80
C GLU A 180 4.74 -3.28 -7.61
N ALA A 181 6.05 -3.13 -7.41
CA ALA A 181 6.68 -3.48 -6.14
C ALA A 181 6.43 -2.33 -5.15
N ALA A 182 6.13 -2.64 -3.88
CA ALA A 182 5.91 -1.60 -2.88
C ALA A 182 7.19 -0.81 -2.53
N HIS A 183 8.37 -1.34 -2.86
CA HIS A 183 9.65 -0.71 -2.55
C HIS A 183 10.16 0.22 -3.65
N GLY A 184 11.01 1.18 -3.27
CA GLY A 184 11.72 2.05 -4.22
C GLY A 184 12.84 1.34 -5.02
N THR A 185 13.66 2.13 -5.72
CA THR A 185 14.70 1.65 -6.65
C THR A 185 15.95 1.02 -6.01
N VAL A 186 15.93 0.77 -4.70
CA VAL A 186 17.04 0.16 -3.93
C VAL A 186 18.40 0.84 -4.21
N THR A 187 18.42 2.17 -4.20
CA THR A 187 19.55 3.00 -4.65
C THR A 187 20.89 2.62 -4.00
N ARG A 188 20.87 2.21 -2.73
CA ARG A 188 22.08 1.73 -2.03
C ARG A 188 22.73 0.53 -2.71
N HIS A 189 21.94 -0.47 -3.13
CA HIS A 189 22.44 -1.63 -3.87
C HIS A 189 22.89 -1.22 -5.27
N TYR A 190 22.16 -0.30 -5.92
CA TYR A 190 22.57 0.22 -7.22
C TYR A 190 23.95 0.90 -7.18
N ARG A 191 24.27 1.67 -6.13
CA ARG A 191 25.61 2.26 -5.95
C ARG A 191 26.71 1.20 -5.77
N GLN A 192 26.41 0.07 -5.11
CA GLN A 192 27.34 -1.05 -5.01
C GLN A 192 27.55 -1.72 -6.37
N HIS A 193 26.48 -1.96 -7.12
CA HIS A 193 26.53 -2.49 -8.47
C HIS A 193 27.39 -1.63 -9.41
N GLN A 194 27.24 -0.30 -9.37
CA GLN A 194 28.07 0.64 -10.16
C GLN A 194 29.57 0.53 -9.87
N GLN A 195 29.94 0.03 -8.68
CA GLN A 195 31.33 -0.19 -8.28
C GLN A 195 31.82 -1.61 -8.63
N GLY A 196 31.02 -2.41 -9.36
CA GLY A 196 31.31 -3.81 -9.64
C GLY A 196 31.20 -4.73 -8.42
N LYS A 197 30.61 -4.25 -7.31
CA LYS A 197 30.44 -5.05 -6.10
C LYS A 197 29.22 -5.95 -6.21
N GLU A 198 29.33 -7.13 -5.62
CA GLU A 198 28.20 -8.07 -5.51
C GLU A 198 27.05 -7.42 -4.72
N THR A 199 25.81 -7.71 -5.16
CA THR A 199 24.58 -7.32 -4.47
C THR A 199 23.74 -8.54 -4.20
N SER A 200 22.84 -8.45 -3.22
CA SER A 200 21.81 -9.46 -2.95
C SER A 200 20.48 -8.73 -2.78
N THR A 201 19.94 -8.27 -3.91
CA THR A 201 18.66 -7.55 -4.00
C THR A 201 17.55 -8.56 -4.25
N ASN A 202 16.52 -8.53 -3.41
CA ASN A 202 15.36 -9.41 -3.52
C ASN A 202 14.45 -8.99 -4.70
N PRO A 203 14.25 -9.85 -5.73
CA PRO A 203 13.44 -9.52 -6.89
C PRO A 203 11.96 -9.96 -6.77
N ILE A 204 11.56 -10.60 -5.66
CA ILE A 204 10.25 -11.28 -5.55
C ILE A 204 9.10 -10.28 -5.77
N ALA A 205 9.09 -9.13 -5.09
CA ALA A 205 8.07 -8.10 -5.29
C ALA A 205 7.98 -7.62 -6.74
N SER A 206 9.14 -7.45 -7.42
CA SER A 206 9.16 -7.07 -8.85
C SER A 206 8.63 -8.18 -9.76
N ILE A 207 8.92 -9.46 -9.45
CA ILE A 207 8.33 -10.60 -10.17
C ILE A 207 6.81 -10.63 -9.95
N PHE A 208 6.36 -10.37 -8.73
CA PHE A 208 4.93 -10.37 -8.39
C PHE A 208 4.19 -9.21 -9.08
N ALA A 209 4.83 -8.06 -9.30
CA ALA A 209 4.24 -7.00 -10.12
C ALA A 209 3.91 -7.50 -11.54
N TRP A 210 4.86 -8.21 -12.19
CA TRP A 210 4.62 -8.85 -13.48
C TRP A 210 3.51 -9.91 -13.43
N THR A 211 3.55 -10.84 -12.49
CA THR A 211 2.55 -11.92 -12.42
C THR A 211 1.16 -11.40 -12.09
N ARG A 212 1.03 -10.38 -11.24
CA ARG A 212 -0.26 -9.76 -10.92
C ARG A 212 -0.86 -9.06 -12.15
N GLY A 213 -0.07 -8.28 -12.89
CA GLY A 213 -0.51 -7.66 -14.13
C GLY A 213 -0.91 -8.68 -15.21
N LEU A 214 -0.07 -9.70 -15.44
CA LEU A 214 -0.34 -10.76 -16.41
C LEU A 214 -1.54 -11.63 -16.02
N ALA A 215 -1.71 -11.98 -14.75
CA ALA A 215 -2.86 -12.74 -14.28
C ALA A 215 -4.15 -11.92 -14.45
N HIS A 216 -4.10 -10.61 -14.22
CA HIS A 216 -5.24 -9.73 -14.49
C HIS A 216 -5.58 -9.65 -15.98
N ARG A 217 -4.58 -9.49 -16.85
CA ARG A 217 -4.75 -9.57 -18.31
C ARG A 217 -5.38 -10.91 -18.72
N GLY A 218 -4.86 -12.01 -18.16
CA GLY A 218 -5.38 -13.36 -18.40
C GLY A 218 -6.84 -13.51 -18.00
N LYS A 219 -7.28 -12.92 -16.89
CA LYS A 219 -8.70 -12.88 -16.50
C LYS A 219 -9.55 -12.08 -17.50
N LEU A 220 -9.10 -10.91 -17.93
CA LEU A 220 -9.82 -10.09 -18.91
C LEU A 220 -9.95 -10.78 -20.28
N ASP A 221 -8.95 -11.58 -20.67
CA ASP A 221 -8.93 -12.31 -21.94
C ASP A 221 -9.52 -13.72 -21.87
N ASN A 222 -9.95 -14.18 -20.69
CA ASN A 222 -10.28 -15.59 -20.43
C ASN A 222 -9.13 -16.56 -20.82
N ASN A 223 -7.89 -16.13 -20.64
CA ASN A 223 -6.69 -16.92 -20.92
C ASN A 223 -6.20 -17.64 -19.65
N GLN A 224 -6.75 -18.83 -19.41
CA GLN A 224 -6.41 -19.63 -18.23
C GLN A 224 -4.94 -20.09 -18.22
N ALA A 225 -4.32 -20.31 -19.38
CA ALA A 225 -2.92 -20.70 -19.47
C ALA A 225 -1.99 -19.60 -18.90
N LEU A 226 -2.29 -18.33 -19.21
CA LEU A 226 -1.55 -17.20 -18.65
C LEU A 226 -1.75 -17.08 -17.13
N VAL A 227 -2.99 -17.27 -16.65
CA VAL A 227 -3.28 -17.26 -15.20
C VAL A 227 -2.52 -18.37 -14.47
N ASN A 228 -2.49 -19.58 -15.04
CA ASN A 228 -1.78 -20.72 -14.47
C ASN A 228 -0.26 -20.52 -14.46
N PHE A 229 0.30 -19.94 -15.53
CA PHE A 229 1.72 -19.57 -15.58
C PHE A 229 2.09 -18.59 -14.46
N CYS A 230 1.28 -17.55 -14.26
CA CYS A 230 1.51 -16.58 -13.19
C CYS A 230 1.46 -17.23 -11.79
N ALA A 231 0.46 -18.09 -11.55
CA ALA A 231 0.35 -18.82 -10.28
C ALA A 231 1.55 -19.76 -10.06
N THR A 232 2.05 -20.40 -11.13
CA THR A 232 3.23 -21.27 -11.08
C THR A 232 4.48 -20.48 -10.74
N LEU A 233 4.70 -19.33 -11.37
CA LEU A 233 5.85 -18.47 -11.08
C LEU A 233 5.82 -17.90 -9.66
N GLU A 234 4.65 -17.45 -9.17
CA GLU A 234 4.50 -17.02 -7.78
C GLU A 234 4.84 -18.15 -6.79
N LYS A 235 4.36 -19.37 -7.07
CA LYS A 235 4.65 -20.57 -6.28
C LYS A 235 6.15 -20.90 -6.29
N VAL A 236 6.81 -20.86 -7.45
CA VAL A 236 8.25 -21.09 -7.58
C VAL A 236 9.07 -20.10 -6.74
N CYS A 237 8.68 -18.83 -6.69
CA CYS A 237 9.35 -17.84 -5.83
C CYS A 237 9.29 -18.23 -4.35
N VAL A 238 8.11 -18.64 -3.87
CA VAL A 238 7.90 -19.05 -2.48
C VAL A 238 8.69 -20.33 -2.18
N GLU A 239 8.52 -21.38 -2.99
CA GLU A 239 9.18 -22.67 -2.80
C GLU A 239 10.72 -22.56 -2.88
N THR A 240 11.24 -21.64 -3.69
CA THR A 240 12.70 -21.40 -3.76
C THR A 240 13.22 -20.86 -2.43
N VAL A 241 12.53 -19.89 -1.83
CA VAL A 241 12.87 -19.37 -0.49
C VAL A 241 12.72 -20.45 0.57
N GLU A 242 11.61 -21.20 0.57
CA GLU A 242 11.33 -22.27 1.54
C GLU A 242 12.34 -23.43 1.45
N SER A 243 12.95 -23.65 0.27
CA SER A 243 14.05 -24.61 0.08
C SER A 243 15.40 -24.16 0.64
N GLY A 244 15.47 -22.94 1.20
CA GLY A 244 16.68 -22.34 1.78
C GLY A 244 17.52 -21.51 0.81
N LYS A 245 17.09 -21.35 -0.44
CA LYS A 245 17.73 -20.44 -1.40
C LYS A 245 17.07 -19.07 -1.30
N MET A 246 17.77 -18.08 -0.76
CA MET A 246 17.19 -16.76 -0.51
C MET A 246 18.20 -15.64 -0.65
N THR A 247 17.73 -14.39 -0.76
CA THR A 247 18.58 -13.19 -0.72
C THR A 247 18.91 -12.78 0.71
N LYS A 248 19.90 -11.90 0.85
CA LYS A 248 20.50 -11.53 2.14
C LYS A 248 19.51 -10.93 3.12
N ASP A 249 18.56 -10.15 2.64
CA ASP A 249 17.48 -9.58 3.45
C ASP A 249 16.68 -10.67 4.19
N LEU A 250 16.39 -11.79 3.51
CA LEU A 250 15.66 -12.91 4.10
C LEU A 250 16.54 -13.75 5.02
N ALA A 251 17.80 -13.98 4.63
CA ALA A 251 18.74 -14.74 5.45
C ALA A 251 18.97 -14.09 6.83
N ILE A 252 18.98 -12.75 6.90
CA ILE A 252 19.13 -12.00 8.15
C ILE A 252 17.95 -12.26 9.11
N LEU A 253 16.75 -12.47 8.58
CA LEU A 253 15.57 -12.78 9.40
C LEU A 253 15.64 -14.17 10.03
N VAL A 254 16.30 -15.12 9.35
CA VAL A 254 16.43 -16.52 9.81
C VAL A 254 17.61 -16.66 10.77
N SER A 255 18.76 -16.09 10.42
CA SER A 255 20.04 -16.35 11.10
C SER A 255 20.54 -15.17 11.96
N GLY A 256 19.79 -14.06 12.01
CA GLY A 256 20.17 -12.85 12.73
C GLY A 256 21.51 -12.27 12.25
N ASP A 257 22.30 -11.75 13.18
CA ASP A 257 23.61 -11.14 12.88
C ASP A 257 24.68 -12.15 12.44
N ASN A 258 24.40 -13.46 12.55
CA ASN A 258 25.34 -14.52 12.18
C ASN A 258 25.31 -14.89 10.69
N VAL A 259 24.63 -14.10 9.85
CA VAL A 259 24.58 -14.32 8.40
C VAL A 259 25.96 -14.25 7.76
N SER A 260 26.30 -15.31 7.02
CA SER A 260 27.50 -15.45 6.22
C SER A 260 27.16 -15.63 4.74
N ARG A 261 28.16 -15.54 3.85
CA ARG A 261 27.93 -15.59 2.39
C ARG A 261 27.29 -16.90 1.90
N LYS A 262 27.43 -18.00 2.63
CA LYS A 262 26.80 -19.29 2.31
C LYS A 262 25.29 -19.32 2.60
N ASP A 263 24.79 -18.38 3.41
CA ASP A 263 23.40 -18.37 3.87
C ASP A 263 22.47 -17.60 2.91
N TYR A 264 23.03 -16.94 1.89
CA TYR A 264 22.26 -16.21 0.89
C TYR A 264 22.92 -16.26 -0.49
N LEU A 265 22.10 -15.98 -1.50
CA LEU A 265 22.49 -15.86 -2.90
C LEU A 265 22.67 -14.39 -3.29
N SER A 266 23.61 -14.13 -4.21
CA SER A 266 23.67 -12.85 -4.90
C SER A 266 22.41 -12.62 -5.76
N THR A 267 22.19 -11.39 -6.20
CA THR A 267 21.04 -11.03 -7.06
C THR A 267 20.95 -11.94 -8.30
N GLN A 268 22.09 -12.23 -8.94
CA GLN A 268 22.13 -13.05 -10.16
C GLN A 268 21.95 -14.54 -9.85
N GLU A 269 22.56 -15.04 -8.76
CA GLU A 269 22.40 -16.42 -8.32
C GLU A 269 20.94 -16.73 -7.95
N PHE A 270 20.26 -15.81 -7.26
CA PHE A 270 18.86 -16.00 -6.88
C PHE A 270 17.94 -15.98 -8.11
N LEU A 271 18.13 -15.03 -9.04
CA LEU A 271 17.38 -15.02 -10.31
C LEU A 271 17.61 -16.29 -11.14
N ALA A 272 18.85 -16.81 -11.18
CA ALA A 272 19.17 -18.06 -11.85
C ALA A 272 18.46 -19.26 -11.20
N ALA A 273 18.41 -19.32 -9.86
CA ALA A 273 17.69 -20.36 -9.13
C ALA A 273 16.18 -20.32 -9.42
N ILE A 274 15.58 -19.13 -9.44
CA ILE A 274 14.16 -18.96 -9.82
C ILE A 274 13.92 -19.45 -11.25
N LYS A 275 14.79 -19.08 -12.19
CA LYS A 275 14.68 -19.52 -13.59
C LYS A 275 14.76 -21.04 -13.70
N GLU A 276 15.75 -21.67 -13.08
CA GLU A 276 15.94 -23.12 -13.11
C GLU A 276 14.72 -23.85 -12.53
N ASN A 277 14.18 -23.37 -11.41
CA ASN A 277 13.02 -23.96 -10.77
C ASN A 277 11.73 -23.75 -11.60
N LEU A 278 11.59 -22.59 -12.27
CA LEU A 278 10.50 -22.35 -13.20
C LEU A 278 10.56 -23.28 -14.42
N ASP A 279 11.74 -23.43 -15.03
CA ASP A 279 11.94 -24.34 -16.17
C ASP A 279 11.54 -25.78 -15.80
N LYS A 280 11.87 -26.23 -14.58
CA LYS A 280 11.45 -27.56 -14.07
C LYS A 280 9.95 -27.64 -13.81
N ALA A 281 9.32 -26.57 -13.33
CA ALA A 281 7.89 -26.55 -13.03
C ALA A 281 7.00 -26.49 -14.29
N LEU A 282 7.56 -26.06 -15.43
CA LEU A 282 6.87 -25.95 -16.71
C LEU A 282 7.16 -27.12 -17.68
N ALA A 283 8.09 -28.01 -17.33
CA ALA A 283 8.42 -29.21 -18.10
C ALA A 283 7.39 -30.32 -17.92
#